data_AF-A0A8J5QXI6-F1
#
_entry.id   AF-A0A8J5QXI6-F1
#
_cell.length_a   1.000
_cell.length_b   1.000
_cell.length_c   1.000
_cell.angle_alpha   90.00
_cell.angle_beta   90.00
_cell.angle_gamma   90.00
#
_symmetry.space_group_name_H-M   'P 1'
#
loop_
_entity.id
_entity.type
_entity.pdbx_description
1 polymer ?
#
loop_
_entity_poly.entity_id
_entity_poly.type
_entity_poly.pdbx_seq_one_letter_code
_entity_poly.pdbx_strand_id
1 'polypeptide(L)'
;MYSYRTIFLNKNLFNYVKRHQLVFKNLYSTFNKDRTKEYEGRKLIGFSMEQIFDVVADVQKYKNFLPFCKKSEVYSRSEDSLRANLVIGFPPLLNESYTSCVTIHRPYFVKAECKDGKLFNHLNTLWIFSPGLKNNPNTCVIDFSLSFEFRSLLHSHLSNLVFNEIVRQMENAFISEAHRRHGKPCIKTVRLEK
;
A
#
# COMPACT_ATOMS: atom_id res chain seq x y z
N MET A 1 -8.93 5.17 -35.16
CA MET A 1 -10.02 4.41 -34.52
C MET A 1 -9.54 3.94 -33.15
N TYR A 2 -9.42 4.87 -32.18
CA TYR A 2 -8.92 4.56 -30.84
C TYR A 2 -10.06 3.93 -30.03
N SER A 3 -9.86 2.64 -29.73
CA SER A 3 -10.89 1.66 -29.39
C SER A 3 -11.61 1.97 -28.06
N TYR A 4 -12.95 1.95 -28.11
CA TYR A 4 -13.90 2.01 -26.99
C TYR A 4 -13.59 1.04 -25.82
N ARG A 5 -12.71 0.05 -26.04
CA ARG A 5 -12.26 -0.93 -25.05
C ARG A 5 -11.44 -0.31 -23.90
N THR A 6 -10.66 0.74 -24.17
CA THR A 6 -9.83 1.42 -23.14
C THR A 6 -10.68 2.25 -22.16
N ILE A 7 -11.82 2.79 -22.61
CA ILE A 7 -12.72 3.60 -21.78
C ILE A 7 -13.54 2.72 -20.82
N PHE A 8 -13.91 1.50 -21.26
CA PHE A 8 -14.66 0.53 -20.45
C PHE A 8 -13.84 -0.10 -19.32
N LEU A 9 -12.57 -0.43 -19.58
CA LEU A 9 -11.64 -0.92 -18.54
C LEU A 9 -11.44 0.11 -17.44
N ASN A 10 -11.34 1.39 -17.81
CA ASN A 10 -11.15 2.50 -16.88
C ASN A 10 -12.38 2.68 -15.96
N LYS A 11 -13.61 2.53 -16.47
CA LYS A 11 -14.83 2.60 -15.63
C LYS A 11 -14.98 1.41 -14.67
N ASN A 12 -14.64 0.19 -15.08
CA ASN A 12 -14.74 -0.99 -14.20
C ASN A 12 -13.67 -0.98 -13.12
N LEU A 13 -12.43 -0.61 -13.46
CA LEU A 13 -11.38 -0.41 -12.48
C LEU A 13 -11.69 0.78 -11.57
N PHE A 14 -12.18 1.90 -12.11
CA PHE A 14 -12.61 3.04 -11.31
C PHE A 14 -13.76 2.68 -10.38
N ASN A 15 -14.77 1.95 -10.85
CA ASN A 15 -15.86 1.45 -10.00
C ASN A 15 -15.37 0.42 -9.00
N TYR A 16 -14.40 -0.44 -9.34
CA TYR A 16 -13.75 -1.37 -8.41
C TYR A 16 -12.97 -0.62 -7.34
N VAL A 17 -12.16 0.37 -7.72
CA VAL A 17 -11.40 1.24 -6.82
C VAL A 17 -12.33 2.07 -5.93
N LYS A 18 -13.38 2.67 -6.50
CA LYS A 18 -14.36 3.47 -5.78
C LYS A 18 -15.19 2.60 -4.85
N ARG A 19 -15.63 1.43 -5.32
CA ARG A 19 -16.33 0.41 -4.51
C ARG A 19 -15.41 -0.13 -3.43
N HIS A 20 -14.13 -0.36 -3.69
CA HIS A 20 -13.19 -0.82 -2.68
C HIS A 20 -12.85 0.28 -1.68
N GLN A 21 -12.67 1.54 -2.08
CA GLN A 21 -12.52 2.67 -1.15
C GLN A 21 -13.80 2.89 -0.32
N LEU A 22 -14.99 2.78 -0.94
CA LEU A 22 -16.27 2.89 -0.25
C LEU A 22 -16.53 1.71 0.69
N VAL A 23 -16.22 0.48 0.27
CA VAL A 23 -16.31 -0.74 1.09
C VAL A 23 -15.27 -0.70 2.21
N PHE A 24 -14.07 -0.21 1.94
CA PHE A 24 -13.04 0.05 2.95
C PHE A 24 -13.60 1.03 3.99
N LYS A 25 -14.05 2.22 3.59
CA LYS A 25 -14.68 3.18 4.51
C LYS A 25 -15.91 2.64 5.26
N ASN A 26 -16.75 1.85 4.59
CA ASN A 26 -18.00 1.35 5.17
C ASN A 26 -17.82 0.14 6.10
N LEU A 27 -16.87 -0.78 5.83
CA LEU A 27 -16.59 -1.89 6.74
C LEU A 27 -15.95 -1.40 8.05
N TYR A 28 -15.06 -0.40 7.99
CA TYR A 28 -14.32 0.03 9.18
C TYR A 28 -15.07 1.06 10.05
N SER A 29 -16.13 1.70 9.53
CA SER A 29 -16.97 2.60 10.33
C SER A 29 -17.71 1.90 11.48
N THR A 30 -17.78 0.57 11.46
CA THR A 30 -18.46 -0.28 12.45
C THR A 30 -17.51 -0.85 13.53
N PHE A 31 -16.19 -0.70 13.38
CA PHE A 31 -15.22 -1.16 14.38
C PHE A 31 -14.98 -0.09 15.45
N ASN A 32 -14.56 -0.51 16.64
CA ASN A 32 -14.36 0.36 17.79
C ASN A 32 -13.33 1.47 17.46
N LYS A 33 -13.83 2.71 17.27
CA LYS A 33 -13.09 3.85 16.69
C LYS A 33 -11.80 4.21 17.42
N ASP A 34 -11.68 3.86 18.70
CA ASP A 34 -10.55 4.31 19.52
C ASP A 34 -9.24 3.55 19.24
N ARG A 35 -9.32 2.33 18.69
CA ARG A 35 -8.14 1.47 18.47
C ARG A 35 -7.73 1.31 17.01
N THR A 36 -8.64 1.52 16.08
CA THR A 36 -8.34 1.45 14.65
C THR A 36 -7.52 2.66 14.21
N LYS A 37 -6.46 2.42 13.43
CA LYS A 37 -5.66 3.47 12.79
C LYS A 37 -5.84 3.46 11.30
N GLU A 38 -6.05 4.65 10.75
CA GLU A 38 -6.29 4.85 9.34
C GLU A 38 -5.40 5.95 8.80
N TYR A 39 -4.94 5.76 7.57
CA TYR A 39 -4.24 6.76 6.80
C TYR A 39 -4.70 6.69 5.35
N GLU A 40 -4.90 7.86 4.76
CA GLU A 40 -5.09 8.02 3.33
C GLU A 40 -4.14 9.10 2.80
N GLY A 41 -3.39 8.77 1.76
CA GLY A 41 -2.45 9.65 1.10
C GLY A 41 -2.67 9.65 -0.40
N ARG A 42 -2.55 10.82 -1.02
CA ARG A 42 -2.56 10.98 -2.48
C ARG A 42 -1.35 11.78 -2.91
N LYS A 43 -0.58 11.28 -3.89
CA LYS A 43 0.62 11.94 -4.38
C LYS A 43 0.77 11.81 -5.89
N LEU A 44 1.28 12.84 -6.54
CA LEU A 44 1.82 12.77 -7.90
C LEU A 44 3.33 12.49 -7.80
N ILE A 45 3.80 11.45 -8.49
CA ILE A 45 5.21 11.04 -8.48
C ILE A 45 5.80 11.04 -9.89
N GLY A 46 7.11 11.24 -9.99
CA GLY A 46 7.88 11.24 -11.24
C GLY A 46 8.31 9.86 -11.73
N PHE A 47 7.44 8.85 -11.56
CA PHE A 47 7.61 7.50 -12.09
C PHE A 47 6.34 7.07 -12.82
N SER A 48 6.46 6.18 -13.81
CA SER A 48 5.29 5.59 -14.48
C SER A 48 4.53 4.64 -13.54
N MET A 49 3.30 4.30 -13.90
CA MET A 49 2.48 3.33 -13.15
C MET A 49 3.19 1.99 -13.00
N GLU A 50 3.78 1.47 -14.08
CA GLU A 50 4.51 0.20 -14.07
C GLU A 50 5.71 0.24 -13.12
N GLN A 51 6.50 1.31 -13.14
CA GLN A 51 7.70 1.44 -12.30
C GLN A 51 7.36 1.41 -10.82
N ILE A 52 6.37 2.18 -10.37
CA ILE A 52 6.00 2.18 -8.95
C ILE A 52 5.25 0.89 -8.57
N PHE A 53 4.45 0.33 -9.47
CA PHE A 53 3.79 -0.95 -9.27
C PHE A 53 4.81 -2.06 -9.03
N ASP A 54 5.88 -2.13 -9.84
CA ASP A 54 6.94 -3.14 -9.70
C ASP A 54 7.58 -3.13 -8.32
N VAL A 55 7.79 -1.93 -7.77
CA VAL A 55 8.37 -1.76 -6.44
C VAL A 55 7.40 -2.24 -5.36
N VAL A 56 6.12 -1.89 -5.47
CA VAL A 56 5.09 -2.24 -4.46
C VAL A 56 4.68 -3.72 -4.56
N ALA A 57 4.64 -4.31 -5.75
CA ALA A 57 4.27 -5.72 -5.93
C ALA A 57 5.39 -6.69 -5.53
N ASP A 58 6.64 -6.22 -5.40
CA ASP A 58 7.82 -7.01 -5.06
C ASP A 58 8.01 -7.19 -3.55
N VAL A 59 7.01 -7.83 -2.93
CA VAL A 59 6.93 -8.07 -1.48
C VAL A 59 8.16 -8.78 -0.92
N GLN A 60 8.81 -9.65 -1.70
CA GLN A 60 9.99 -10.39 -1.24
C GLN A 60 11.20 -9.49 -0.95
N LYS A 61 11.25 -8.28 -1.54
CA LYS A 61 12.34 -7.32 -1.33
C LYS A 61 12.07 -6.34 -0.19
N TYR A 62 10.89 -6.37 0.44
CA TYR A 62 10.51 -5.43 1.49
C TYR A 62 11.52 -5.35 2.64
N LYS A 63 12.11 -6.48 3.06
CA LYS A 63 13.15 -6.53 4.09
C LYS A 63 14.41 -5.71 3.77
N ASN A 64 14.63 -5.37 2.50
CA ASN A 64 15.84 -4.66 2.07
C ASN A 64 15.70 -3.13 2.16
N PHE A 65 14.47 -2.61 2.12
CA PHE A 65 14.26 -1.15 2.00
C PHE A 65 13.18 -0.59 2.93
N LEU A 66 12.25 -1.41 3.44
CA LEU A 66 11.27 -0.93 4.39
C LEU A 66 11.87 -0.87 5.81
N PRO A 67 11.85 0.29 6.48
CA PRO A 67 12.56 0.50 7.75
C PRO A 67 12.17 -0.46 8.87
N PHE A 68 10.90 -0.88 8.88
CA PHE A 68 10.34 -1.73 9.93
C PHE A 68 10.17 -3.18 9.50
N CYS A 69 10.50 -3.55 8.25
CA CYS A 69 10.38 -4.92 7.78
C CYS A 69 11.69 -5.67 8.04
N LYS A 70 11.69 -6.60 9.01
CA LYS A 70 12.86 -7.41 9.37
C LYS A 70 12.97 -8.68 8.54
N LYS A 71 11.84 -9.23 8.08
CA LYS A 71 11.78 -10.38 7.17
C LYS A 71 10.62 -10.21 6.19
N SER A 72 10.84 -10.65 4.96
CA SER A 72 9.82 -10.69 3.91
C SER A 72 9.99 -11.93 3.04
N GLU A 73 9.16 -12.95 3.28
CA GLU A 73 9.25 -14.25 2.64
C GLU A 73 7.94 -14.59 1.94
N VAL A 74 7.98 -14.69 0.61
CA VAL A 74 6.85 -15.13 -0.20
C VAL A 74 6.90 -16.64 -0.30
N TYR A 75 5.88 -17.33 0.19
CA TYR A 75 5.81 -18.80 0.21
C TYR A 75 4.73 -19.36 -0.71
N SER A 76 3.88 -18.50 -1.29
CA SER A 76 2.86 -18.87 -2.27
C SER A 76 2.64 -17.71 -3.23
N ARG A 77 2.56 -17.98 -4.53
CA ARG A 77 2.31 -16.97 -5.57
C ARG A 77 1.50 -17.58 -6.72
N SER A 78 0.54 -16.81 -7.20
CA SER A 78 -0.19 -16.99 -8.47
C SER A 78 -0.05 -15.72 -9.30
N GLU A 79 -0.74 -15.66 -10.44
CA GLU A 79 -0.74 -14.49 -11.33
C GLU A 79 -1.26 -13.22 -10.63
N ASP A 80 -2.43 -13.32 -9.98
CA ASP A 80 -3.13 -12.18 -9.38
C ASP A 80 -3.03 -12.15 -7.84
N SER A 81 -2.25 -13.05 -7.22
CA SER A 81 -2.15 -13.08 -5.75
C SER A 81 -0.85 -13.66 -5.22
N LEU A 82 -0.50 -13.33 -3.99
CA LEU A 82 0.56 -14.01 -3.26
C LEU A 82 0.27 -14.05 -1.76
N ARG A 83 0.97 -14.93 -1.05
CA ARG A 83 0.99 -14.98 0.41
C ARG A 83 2.43 -14.86 0.89
N ALA A 84 2.64 -14.01 1.88
CA ALA A 84 3.94 -13.73 2.44
C ALA A 84 3.91 -13.74 3.96
N ASN A 85 4.95 -14.28 4.57
CA ASN A 85 5.23 -14.11 5.99
C ASN A 85 6.12 -12.87 6.15
N LEU A 86 5.61 -11.88 6.88
CA LEU A 86 6.32 -10.63 7.15
C LEU A 86 6.63 -10.55 8.64
N VAL A 87 7.85 -10.15 8.98
CA VAL A 87 8.22 -9.79 10.36
C VAL A 87 8.41 -8.30 10.43
N ILE A 88 7.62 -7.64 11.27
CA ILE A 88 7.73 -6.20 11.53
C ILE A 88 8.31 -5.94 12.91
N GLY A 89 9.13 -4.91 13.03
CA GLY A 89 9.67 -4.43 14.29
C GLY A 89 9.86 -2.93 14.21
N PHE A 90 8.93 -2.19 14.81
CA PHE A 90 9.02 -0.74 14.93
C PHE A 90 9.26 -0.35 16.38
N PRO A 91 10.21 0.56 16.69
CA PRO A 91 10.48 0.96 18.06
C PRO A 91 9.22 1.54 18.74
N PRO A 92 8.91 1.20 20.01
CA PRO A 92 9.63 0.29 20.92
C PRO A 92 9.10 -1.16 20.92
N LEU A 93 8.31 -1.58 19.93
CA LEU A 93 7.76 -2.93 19.87
C LEU A 93 8.81 -3.99 19.52
N LEU A 94 8.54 -5.20 20.00
CA LEU A 94 9.28 -6.40 19.65
C LEU A 94 9.00 -6.82 18.19
N ASN A 95 9.81 -7.74 17.70
CA ASN A 95 9.64 -8.31 16.37
C ASN A 95 8.42 -9.24 16.36
N GLU A 96 7.41 -8.88 15.57
CA GLU A 96 6.17 -9.63 15.44
C GLU A 96 5.96 -10.11 14.00
N SER A 97 5.50 -11.35 13.84
CA SER A 97 5.24 -11.94 12.53
C SER A 97 3.76 -11.97 12.19
N TYR A 98 3.41 -11.75 10.94
CA TYR A 98 2.06 -11.94 10.44
C TYR A 98 2.04 -12.44 8.99
N THR A 99 0.93 -13.07 8.62
CA THR A 99 0.68 -13.54 7.26
C THR A 99 -0.04 -12.46 6.46
N SER A 100 0.58 -12.00 5.38
CA SER A 100 -0.02 -11.08 4.43
C SER A 100 -0.56 -11.84 3.21
N CYS A 101 -1.85 -11.69 2.93
CA CYS A 101 -2.49 -12.12 1.69
C CYS A 101 -2.58 -10.91 0.76
N VAL A 102 -1.96 -11.00 -0.41
CA VAL A 102 -1.85 -9.87 -1.34
C VAL A 102 -2.59 -10.20 -2.62
N THR A 103 -3.49 -9.31 -3.04
CA THR A 103 -4.16 -9.32 -4.34
C THR A 103 -3.53 -8.26 -5.23
N ILE A 104 -3.24 -8.64 -6.47
CA ILE A 104 -2.48 -7.84 -7.42
C ILE A 104 -3.30 -7.74 -8.72
N HIS A 105 -3.33 -6.55 -9.30
CA HIS A 105 -3.82 -6.37 -10.67
C HIS A 105 -2.91 -5.37 -11.37
N ARG A 106 -1.99 -5.86 -12.21
CA ARG A 106 -1.00 -5.01 -12.88
C ARG A 106 -1.65 -4.12 -13.94
N PRO A 107 -1.22 -2.86 -14.08
CA PRO A 107 -0.37 -2.07 -13.17
C PRO A 107 -1.19 -1.22 -12.17
N TYR A 108 -2.43 -1.60 -11.94
CA TYR A 108 -3.46 -0.71 -11.42
C TYR A 108 -3.57 -0.70 -9.90
N PHE A 109 -3.41 -1.84 -9.23
CA PHE A 109 -3.44 -1.87 -7.77
C PHE A 109 -2.68 -3.03 -7.14
N VAL A 110 -2.29 -2.83 -5.89
CA VAL A 110 -1.81 -3.87 -4.97
C VAL A 110 -2.58 -3.71 -3.66
N LYS A 111 -3.27 -4.76 -3.22
CA LYS A 111 -4.00 -4.80 -1.97
C LYS A 111 -3.38 -5.86 -1.07
N ALA A 112 -3.08 -5.53 0.18
CA ALA A 112 -2.62 -6.53 1.16
C ALA A 112 -3.56 -6.57 2.36
N GLU A 113 -3.86 -7.77 2.84
CA GLU A 113 -4.73 -8.00 3.99
C GLU A 113 -4.08 -9.00 4.95
N CYS A 114 -4.21 -8.76 6.26
CA CYS A 114 -3.90 -9.75 7.30
C CYS A 114 -5.19 -10.19 7.97
N LYS A 115 -5.46 -11.50 7.95
CA LYS A 115 -6.66 -12.11 8.57
C LYS A 115 -6.32 -13.33 9.43
N ASP A 116 -5.04 -13.53 9.76
CA ASP A 116 -4.63 -14.67 10.59
C ASP A 116 -4.92 -14.49 12.09
N GLY A 117 -5.34 -13.29 12.51
CA GLY A 117 -5.74 -12.97 13.88
C GLY A 117 -4.61 -13.05 14.92
N LYS A 118 -3.35 -13.15 14.47
CA LYS A 118 -2.20 -13.28 15.38
C LYS A 118 -1.83 -11.93 15.97
N LEU A 119 -1.32 -11.04 15.13
CA LEU A 119 -0.85 -9.70 15.52
C LEU A 119 -1.94 -8.64 15.42
N PHE A 120 -2.72 -8.72 14.35
CA PHE A 120 -3.74 -7.74 14.00
C PHE A 120 -5.14 -8.35 14.13
N ASN A 121 -6.08 -7.57 14.67
CA ASN A 121 -7.51 -7.80 14.46
C ASN A 121 -7.83 -7.61 12.96
N HIS A 122 -7.25 -6.58 12.36
CA HIS A 122 -7.17 -6.41 10.91
C HIS A 122 -5.95 -5.59 10.52
N LEU A 123 -5.44 -5.85 9.32
CA LEU A 123 -4.54 -4.95 8.61
C LEU A 123 -4.94 -4.99 7.14
N ASN A 124 -5.11 -3.82 6.55
CA ASN A 124 -5.47 -3.66 5.15
C ASN A 124 -4.66 -2.51 4.56
N THR A 125 -4.00 -2.79 3.44
CA THR A 125 -3.33 -1.76 2.63
C THR A 125 -3.87 -1.81 1.22
N LEU A 126 -3.97 -0.65 0.60
CA LEU A 126 -4.38 -0.52 -0.79
C LEU A 126 -3.54 0.55 -1.45
N TRP A 127 -2.82 0.15 -2.48
CA TRP A 127 -2.12 1.02 -3.41
C TRP A 127 -2.88 1.02 -4.71
N ILE A 128 -3.24 2.20 -5.21
CA ILE A 128 -3.86 2.39 -6.51
C ILE A 128 -2.96 3.32 -7.32
N PHE A 129 -2.74 2.93 -8.57
CA PHE A 129 -1.92 3.64 -9.53
C PHE A 129 -2.80 4.17 -10.65
N SER A 130 -2.72 5.47 -10.92
CA SER A 130 -3.47 6.15 -11.97
C SER A 130 -2.54 6.96 -12.85
N PRO A 131 -2.91 7.21 -14.13
CA PRO A 131 -2.14 8.08 -15.01
C PRO A 131 -1.87 9.44 -14.36
N GLY A 132 -0.63 9.92 -14.45
CA GLY A 132 -0.22 11.23 -13.96
C GLY A 132 -0.55 12.38 -14.92
N LEU A 133 0.45 13.20 -15.23
CA LEU A 133 0.34 14.31 -16.17
C LEU A 133 0.10 13.77 -17.59
N LYS A 134 -0.92 14.30 -18.28
CA LYS A 134 -1.33 13.85 -19.63
C LYS A 134 -0.19 13.81 -20.65
N ASN A 135 0.78 14.72 -20.52
CA ASN A 135 1.88 14.88 -21.47
C ASN A 135 3.19 14.23 -20.98
N ASN A 136 3.16 13.45 -19.90
CA ASN A 136 4.35 12.80 -19.36
C ASN A 136 4.04 11.37 -18.87
N PRO A 137 4.33 10.32 -19.66
CA PRO A 137 4.04 8.94 -19.30
C PRO A 137 4.88 8.43 -18.11
N ASN A 138 5.96 9.14 -17.74
CA ASN A 138 6.79 8.83 -16.59
C ASN A 138 6.27 9.50 -15.31
N THR A 139 4.96 9.73 -15.23
CA THR A 139 4.30 10.24 -14.02
C THR A 139 3.09 9.40 -13.65
N CYS A 140 2.84 9.28 -12.35
CA CYS A 140 1.76 8.48 -11.79
C CYS A 140 1.13 9.22 -10.62
N VAL A 141 -0.18 9.15 -10.50
CA VAL A 141 -0.88 9.46 -9.26
C VAL A 141 -0.98 8.18 -8.44
N ILE A 142 -0.50 8.23 -7.20
CA ILE A 142 -0.66 7.16 -6.22
C ILE A 142 -1.73 7.55 -5.21
N ASP A 143 -2.67 6.65 -5.00
CA ASP A 143 -3.64 6.69 -3.90
C ASP A 143 -3.28 5.53 -2.95
N PHE A 144 -2.83 5.87 -1.74
CA PHE A 144 -2.44 4.92 -0.72
C PHE A 144 -3.40 4.98 0.47
N SER A 145 -3.93 3.82 0.87
CA SER A 145 -4.76 3.65 2.06
C SER A 145 -4.19 2.57 2.96
N LEU A 146 -4.18 2.83 4.27
CA LEU A 146 -3.79 1.89 5.31
C LEU A 146 -4.83 1.93 6.42
N SER A 147 -5.33 0.77 6.84
CA SER A 147 -6.15 0.61 8.04
C SER A 147 -5.70 -0.61 8.81
N PHE A 148 -5.41 -0.46 10.10
CA PHE A 148 -5.11 -1.59 10.96
C PHE A 148 -5.62 -1.40 12.39
N GLU A 149 -5.81 -2.51 13.08
CA GLU A 149 -6.04 -2.58 14.53
C GLU A 149 -5.20 -3.72 15.09
N PHE A 150 -4.33 -3.41 16.05
CA PHE A 150 -3.61 -4.45 16.78
C PHE A 150 -4.53 -5.20 17.73
N ARG A 151 -4.26 -6.50 17.90
CA ARG A 151 -4.98 -7.32 18.89
C ARG A 151 -4.62 -6.92 20.33
N SER A 152 -3.36 -6.56 20.57
CA SER A 152 -2.85 -6.18 21.89
C SER A 152 -3.06 -4.69 22.18
N LEU A 153 -3.62 -4.38 23.35
CA LEU A 153 -3.82 -2.98 23.80
C LEU A 153 -2.50 -2.22 23.92
N LEU A 154 -1.42 -2.90 24.33
CA LEU A 154 -0.08 -2.31 24.41
C LEU A 154 0.41 -1.90 23.03
N HIS A 155 0.24 -2.76 22.03
CA HIS A 155 0.60 -2.47 20.64
C HIS A 155 -0.21 -1.28 20.10
N SER A 156 -1.52 -1.26 20.36
CA SER A 156 -2.37 -0.14 19.96
C SER A 156 -1.90 1.18 20.58
N HIS A 157 -1.62 1.22 21.89
CA HIS A 157 -1.14 2.42 22.57
C HIS A 157 0.19 2.92 22.01
N LEU A 158 1.18 2.03 21.85
CA LEU A 158 2.48 2.40 21.30
C LEU A 158 2.36 2.90 19.85
N SER A 159 1.53 2.25 19.04
CA SER A 159 1.29 2.68 17.66
C SER A 159 0.69 4.10 17.60
N ASN A 160 -0.16 4.50 18.55
CA ASN A 160 -0.73 5.86 18.59
C ASN A 160 0.33 6.96 18.60
N LEU A 161 1.45 6.72 19.28
CA LEU A 161 2.51 7.71 19.47
C LEU A 161 3.34 7.92 18.21
N VAL A 162 3.50 6.87 17.39
CA VAL A 162 4.45 6.85 16.27
C VAL A 162 3.81 6.58 14.91
N PHE A 163 2.49 6.38 14.83
CA PHE A 163 1.80 5.98 13.60
C PHE A 163 2.09 6.90 12.41
N ASN A 164 1.94 8.22 12.59
CA ASN A 164 2.16 9.20 11.53
C ASN A 164 3.59 9.15 10.99
N GLU A 165 4.55 8.92 11.89
CA GLU A 165 5.96 8.77 11.54
C GLU A 165 6.19 7.49 10.74
N ILE A 166 5.63 6.37 11.19
CA ILE A 166 5.74 5.07 10.51
C ILE A 166 5.21 5.16 9.08
N VAL A 167 4.02 5.73 8.89
CA VAL A 167 3.42 5.87 7.56
C VAL A 167 4.31 6.69 6.65
N ARG A 168 4.79 7.85 7.12
CA ARG A 168 5.66 8.73 6.35
C ARG A 168 6.95 8.02 5.92
N GLN A 169 7.58 7.28 6.84
CA GLN A 169 8.80 6.53 6.54
C GLN A 169 8.54 5.41 5.53
N MET A 170 7.42 4.67 5.67
CA MET A 170 7.05 3.60 4.74
C MET A 170 6.82 4.13 3.32
N GLU A 171 6.02 5.19 3.16
CA GLU A 171 5.80 5.79 1.84
C GLU A 171 7.10 6.30 1.22
N ASN A 172 7.94 6.99 1.99
CA ASN A 172 9.23 7.49 1.51
C ASN A 172 10.18 6.37 1.09
N ALA A 173 10.14 5.22 1.79
CA ALA A 173 10.95 4.06 1.44
C ALA A 173 10.56 3.48 0.07
N PHE A 174 9.27 3.40 -0.26
CA PHE A 174 8.81 2.98 -1.59
C PHE A 174 9.28 3.92 -2.71
N ILE A 175 9.18 5.24 -2.50
CA ILE A 175 9.65 6.22 -3.49
C ILE A 175 11.18 6.18 -3.63
N SER A 176 11.90 5.97 -2.52
CA SER A 176 13.37 5.84 -2.53
C SER A 176 13.80 4.57 -3.25
N GLU A 177 13.07 3.47 -3.07
CA GLU A 177 13.33 2.22 -3.77
C GLU A 177 13.02 2.34 -5.27
N ALA A 178 11.97 3.06 -5.66
CA ALA A 178 11.70 3.38 -7.05
C ALA A 178 12.86 4.18 -7.69
N HIS A 179 13.39 5.17 -6.96
CA HIS A 179 14.59 5.89 -7.39
C HIS A 179 15.78 4.94 -7.56
N ARG A 180 16.04 4.06 -6.59
CA ARG A 180 17.16 3.11 -6.66
C ARG A 180 17.04 2.16 -7.86
N ARG A 181 15.84 1.73 -8.23
CA ARG A 181 15.61 0.77 -9.34
C ARG A 181 15.52 1.43 -10.72
N HIS A 182 14.95 2.62 -10.81
CA HIS A 182 14.57 3.24 -12.09
C HIS A 182 15.27 4.58 -12.37
N GLY A 183 16.12 5.06 -11.45
CA GLY A 183 16.82 6.33 -11.57
C GLY A 183 16.02 7.51 -11.03
N LYS A 184 16.48 8.73 -11.31
CA LYS A 184 15.90 9.95 -10.75
C LYS A 184 14.46 10.16 -11.25
N PRO A 185 13.53 10.59 -10.38
CA PRO A 185 12.17 10.88 -10.80
C PRO A 185 12.15 12.07 -11.77
N CYS A 186 11.25 12.04 -12.76
CA CYS A 186 11.17 13.12 -13.76
C CYS A 186 10.60 14.44 -13.21
N ILE A 187 9.92 14.38 -12.06
CA ILE A 187 9.42 15.53 -11.29
C ILE A 187 9.59 15.26 -9.79
N LYS A 188 9.60 16.32 -8.98
CA LYS A 188 9.52 16.16 -7.52
C LYS A 188 8.14 15.58 -7.15
N THR A 189 8.12 14.71 -6.14
CA THR A 189 6.85 14.21 -5.59
C THR A 189 6.03 15.36 -5.01
N VAL A 190 4.76 15.44 -5.40
CA VAL A 190 3.81 16.46 -4.93
C VAL A 190 2.69 15.75 -4.18
N ARG A 191 2.39 16.19 -2.95
CA ARG A 191 1.20 15.73 -2.23
C ARG A 191 -0.02 16.43 -2.84
N LEU A 192 -1.05 15.65 -3.16
CA LEU A 192 -2.30 16.17 -3.68
C LEU A 192 -3.31 16.23 -2.53
N GLU A 193 -4.06 17.32 -2.46
CA GLU A 193 -5.23 17.41 -1.58
C GLU A 193 -6.36 16.54 -2.16
N LYS A 194 -7.18 15.98 -1.27
CA LYS A 194 -8.33 15.14 -1.65
C LYS A 194 -9.55 15.98 -1.92
#